data_AF-A0A938LPL0-F1
#
_entry.id   AF-A0A938LPL0-F1
#
_cell.length_a   1.000
_cell.length_b   1.000
_cell.length_c   1.000
_cell.angle_alpha   90.00
_cell.angle_beta   90.00
_cell.angle_gamma   90.00
#
_symmetry.space_group_name_H-M   'P 1'
#
loop_
_entity.id
_entity.type
_entity.pdbx_description
1 polymer ?
#
loop_
_entity_poly.entity_id
_entity_poly.type
_entity_poly.pdbx_seq_one_letter_code
_entity_poly.pdbx_strand_id
1 'polypeptide(L)'
;MPSQDNTHREIQELLADYAGALRDGCLPTFLKSLTREEAKRISESEDFHQAAEIVRLMNSVGFGDSVVTPNVGLFISRVDAAIARRLKKAGASTRERSRNAAAAGRTAVTQ
;
A
#
# COMPACT_ATOMS: atom_id res chain seq x y z
N MET A 1 22.12 -7.91 -33.94
CA MET A 1 20.85 -8.62 -33.64
C MET A 1 19.92 -7.62 -32.99
N PRO A 2 18.72 -7.37 -33.54
CA PRO A 2 17.86 -6.27 -33.11
C PRO A 2 16.96 -6.67 -31.92
N SER A 3 16.52 -5.64 -31.17
CA SER A 3 15.30 -5.58 -30.32
C SER A 3 15.41 -6.29 -28.96
N GLN A 4 15.13 -5.70 -27.79
CA GLN A 4 14.15 -4.66 -27.43
C GLN A 4 14.60 -3.87 -26.19
N ASP A 5 14.22 -2.61 -26.13
CA ASP A 5 14.08 -1.84 -24.90
C ASP A 5 13.08 -2.56 -23.98
N ASN A 6 13.54 -3.50 -23.16
CA ASN A 6 12.68 -4.20 -22.22
C ASN A 6 12.56 -3.32 -20.96
N THR A 7 11.73 -2.28 -21.03
CA THR A 7 11.53 -1.29 -19.96
C THR A 7 10.83 -1.86 -18.72
N HIS A 8 10.63 -3.17 -18.64
CA HIS A 8 9.89 -3.84 -17.60
C HIS A 8 10.68 -5.04 -17.06
N ARG A 9 10.76 -5.15 -15.74
CA ARG A 9 11.42 -6.28 -15.07
C ARG A 9 10.72 -7.59 -15.39
N GLU A 10 11.50 -8.67 -15.43
CA GLU A 10 10.98 -10.03 -15.56
C GLU A 10 10.41 -10.54 -14.23
N ILE A 11 9.56 -11.58 -14.26
CA ILE A 11 8.95 -12.15 -13.05
C ILE A 11 10.01 -12.64 -12.04
N GLN A 12 11.11 -13.21 -12.52
CA GLN A 12 12.21 -13.68 -11.68
C GLN A 12 12.95 -12.53 -10.99
N GLU A 13 13.14 -11.41 -11.69
CA GLU A 13 13.74 -10.19 -11.13
C GLU A 13 12.81 -9.57 -10.08
N LEU A 14 11.50 -9.51 -10.37
CA LEU A 14 10.49 -9.05 -9.41
C LEU A 14 10.45 -9.92 -8.15
N LEU A 15 10.66 -11.23 -8.28
CA LEU A 15 10.72 -12.15 -7.16
C LEU A 15 11.98 -11.93 -6.31
N ALA A 16 13.13 -11.70 -6.94
CA ALA A 16 14.37 -11.38 -6.24
C ALA A 16 14.25 -10.06 -5.46
N ASP A 17 13.69 -9.03 -6.10
CA ASP A 17 13.40 -7.74 -5.47
C ASP A 17 12.40 -7.87 -4.32
N TYR A 18 11.34 -8.69 -4.49
CA TYR A 18 10.38 -8.99 -3.44
C TYR A 18 11.05 -9.65 -2.24
N ALA A 19 11.90 -10.65 -2.46
CA ALA A 19 12.62 -11.36 -1.39
C ALA A 19 13.59 -10.43 -0.64
N GLY A 20 14.33 -9.59 -1.36
CA GLY A 20 15.18 -8.57 -0.77
C GLY A 20 14.37 -7.58 0.08
N ALA A 21 13.27 -7.08 -0.46
CA ALA A 21 12.41 -6.12 0.24
C ALA A 21 11.72 -6.73 1.47
N LEU A 22 11.38 -8.01 1.43
CA LEU A 22 10.82 -8.73 2.56
C LEU A 22 11.86 -8.91 3.68
N ARG A 23 13.08 -9.32 3.34
CA ARG A 23 14.20 -9.44 4.29
C ARG A 23 14.54 -8.11 4.95
N ASP A 24 14.57 -7.04 4.16
CA ASP A 24 15.01 -5.72 4.61
C ASP A 24 13.84 -4.91 5.26
N GLY A 25 12.65 -5.51 5.38
CA GLY A 25 11.47 -4.88 5.98
C GLY A 25 10.91 -3.70 5.17
N CYS A 26 11.29 -3.57 3.90
CA CYS A 26 10.96 -2.45 3.01
C CYS A 26 9.96 -2.83 1.90
N LEU A 27 9.14 -3.86 2.13
CA LEU A 27 8.11 -4.33 1.19
C LEU A 27 7.21 -3.22 0.61
N PRO A 28 6.77 -2.18 1.37
CA PRO A 28 6.01 -1.08 0.80
C PRO A 28 6.75 -0.28 -0.28
N THR A 29 8.09 -0.23 -0.23
CA THR A 29 8.92 0.44 -1.24
C THR A 29 8.96 -0.37 -2.52
N PHE A 30 9.11 -1.70 -2.43
CA PHE A 30 9.00 -2.60 -3.58
C PHE A 30 7.63 -2.48 -4.26
N LEU A 31 6.53 -2.54 -3.49
CA LEU A 31 5.19 -2.44 -4.07
C LEU A 31 4.94 -1.10 -4.77
N LYS A 32 5.57 -0.02 -4.30
CA LYS A 32 5.50 1.31 -4.95
C LYS A 32 6.38 1.43 -6.19
N SER A 33 7.41 0.59 -6.33
CA SER A 33 8.29 0.63 -7.51
C SER A 33 7.72 -0.12 -8.71
N LEU A 34 6.67 -0.92 -8.51
CA LEU A 34 6.01 -1.65 -9.58
C LEU A 34 5.32 -0.70 -10.57
N THR A 35 5.57 -0.90 -11.86
CA THR A 35 4.68 -0.35 -12.90
C THR A 35 3.33 -1.04 -12.88
N ARG A 36 2.33 -0.47 -13.55
CA ARG A 36 1.00 -1.09 -13.64
C ARG A 36 1.06 -2.46 -14.34
N GLU A 37 1.92 -2.59 -15.33
CA GLU A 37 2.14 -3.79 -16.13
C GLU A 37 2.89 -4.85 -15.31
N GLU A 38 3.89 -4.45 -14.52
CA GLU A 38 4.54 -5.32 -13.54
C GLU A 38 3.55 -5.82 -12.49
N ALA A 39 2.76 -4.91 -11.89
CA ALA A 39 1.76 -5.24 -10.89
C ALA A 39 0.69 -6.21 -11.43
N LYS A 40 0.24 -5.99 -12.68
CA LYS A 40 -0.70 -6.90 -13.34
C LYS A 40 -0.08 -8.28 -13.56
N ARG A 41 1.15 -8.34 -14.10
CA ARG A 41 1.85 -9.60 -14.37
C ARG A 41 2.10 -10.41 -13.10
N ILE A 42 2.51 -9.78 -12.00
CA ILE A 42 2.68 -10.51 -10.73
C ILE A 42 1.35 -11.03 -10.19
N SER A 43 0.24 -10.31 -10.39
CA SER A 43 -1.08 -10.72 -9.89
C SER A 43 -1.69 -11.87 -10.69
N GLU A 44 -1.27 -12.05 -11.94
CA GLU A 44 -1.73 -13.11 -12.84
C GLU A 44 -0.76 -14.31 -12.88
N SER A 45 0.40 -14.20 -12.19
CA SER A 45 1.44 -15.23 -12.22
C SER A 45 1.35 -16.13 -10.98
N GLU A 46 0.88 -17.36 -11.21
CA GLU A 46 0.89 -18.42 -10.19
C GLU A 46 2.32 -18.73 -9.70
N ASP A 47 3.30 -18.74 -10.61
CA ASP A 47 4.72 -18.96 -10.27
C ASP A 47 5.23 -17.92 -9.26
N PHE A 48 4.87 -16.65 -9.47
CA PHE A 48 5.23 -15.58 -8.54
C PHE A 48 4.56 -15.77 -7.18
N HIS A 49 3.27 -16.12 -7.15
CA HIS A 49 2.54 -16.35 -5.91
C HIS A 49 3.12 -17.51 -5.09
N GLN A 50 3.37 -18.65 -5.74
CA GLN A 50 3.92 -19.84 -5.09
C GLN A 50 5.33 -19.56 -4.55
N ALA A 51 6.18 -18.91 -5.35
CA ALA A 51 7.52 -18.56 -4.92
C ALA A 51 7.52 -17.51 -3.79
N ALA A 52 6.62 -16.50 -3.85
CA ALA A 52 6.48 -15.51 -2.80
C ALA A 52 5.98 -16.11 -1.47
N GLU A 53 5.19 -17.19 -1.50
CA GLU A 53 4.81 -17.95 -0.30
C GLU A 53 6.00 -18.68 0.31
N ILE A 54 6.81 -19.36 -0.51
CA ILE A 54 8.04 -20.02 -0.05
C ILE A 54 9.00 -19.00 0.58
N VAL A 55 9.18 -17.84 -0.07
CA VAL A 55 10.01 -16.75 0.44
C VAL A 55 9.49 -16.23 1.79
N ARG A 56 8.17 -16.08 1.95
CA ARG A 56 7.57 -15.71 3.24
C ARG A 56 7.78 -16.76 4.33
N LEU A 57 7.63 -18.04 3.99
CA LEU A 57 7.89 -19.14 4.92
C LEU A 57 9.35 -19.14 5.37
N MET A 58 10.29 -19.09 4.43
CA MET A 58 11.73 -19.04 4.74
C MET A 58 12.11 -17.81 5.55
N ASN A 59 11.54 -16.65 5.24
CA ASN A 59 11.72 -15.44 6.01
C ASN A 59 11.21 -15.62 7.45
N SER A 60 10.04 -16.25 7.64
CA SER A 60 9.48 -16.54 8.97
C SER A 60 10.32 -17.52 9.80
N VAL A 61 10.95 -18.52 9.17
CA VAL A 61 11.84 -19.47 9.84
C VAL A 61 13.12 -18.77 10.33
N GLY A 62 13.61 -17.76 9.60
CA GLY A 62 14.72 -16.89 10.03
C GLY A 62 14.41 -16.02 11.25
N PHE A 63 13.14 -15.84 11.61
CA PHE A 63 12.68 -15.13 12.82
C PHE A 63 12.28 -16.09 13.96
N GLY A 64 12.53 -17.40 13.80
CA GLY A 64 11.99 -18.51 14.60
C GLY A 64 12.23 -18.50 16.12
N ASP A 65 13.19 -17.72 16.64
CA ASP A 65 13.40 -17.58 18.10
C ASP A 65 12.69 -16.36 18.71
N SER A 66 12.04 -15.51 17.90
CA SER A 66 11.36 -14.30 18.38
C SER A 66 10.04 -14.01 17.68
N VAL A 67 9.33 -15.05 17.24
CA VAL A 67 7.98 -14.90 16.69
C VAL A 67 7.03 -14.47 17.81
N VAL A 68 6.98 -13.17 18.10
CA VAL A 68 5.79 -12.53 18.65
C VAL A 68 4.73 -12.77 17.60
N THR A 69 3.79 -13.67 17.90
CA THR A 69 2.59 -13.89 17.09
C THR A 69 2.04 -12.51 16.73
N PRO A 70 2.05 -12.11 15.45
CA PRO A 70 1.58 -10.78 15.08
C PRO A 70 0.15 -10.67 15.58
N ASN A 71 -0.09 -9.75 16.51
CA ASN A 71 -1.42 -9.59 17.07
C ASN A 71 -2.33 -9.00 15.99
N VAL A 72 -3.05 -9.89 15.29
CA VAL A 72 -3.95 -9.55 14.19
C VAL A 72 -5.01 -8.55 14.66
N GLY A 73 -5.44 -8.62 15.93
CA GLY A 73 -6.37 -7.67 16.53
C GLY A 73 -5.81 -6.23 16.59
N LEU A 74 -4.52 -6.08 16.88
CA LEU A 74 -3.84 -4.78 16.88
C LEU A 74 -3.72 -4.20 15.47
N PHE A 75 -3.50 -5.04 14.45
CA PHE A 75 -3.48 -4.62 13.05
C PHE A 75 -4.87 -4.14 12.59
N ILE A 76 -5.92 -4.92 12.84
CA ILE A 76 -7.30 -4.56 12.54
C ILE A 76 -7.68 -3.23 13.23
N SER A 77 -7.35 -3.10 14.52
CA SER A 77 -7.62 -1.87 15.29
C SER A 77 -6.95 -0.63 14.68
N ARG A 78 -5.72 -0.77 14.15
CA ARG A 78 -5.01 0.35 13.49
C ARG A 78 -5.64 0.70 12.15
N VAL A 79 -6.09 -0.29 11.39
CA VAL A 79 -6.79 -0.08 10.11
C VAL A 79 -8.12 0.63 10.35
N ASP A 80 -8.93 0.17 11.29
CA ASP A 80 -10.20 0.82 11.65
C ASP A 80 -9.99 2.25 12.13
N ALA A 81 -8.98 2.49 12.97
CA ALA A 81 -8.61 3.83 13.39
C ALA A 81 -8.19 4.73 12.21
N ALA A 82 -7.46 4.19 11.23
CA ALA A 82 -7.07 4.93 10.04
C ALA A 82 -8.26 5.24 9.12
N ILE A 83 -9.21 4.30 8.97
CA ILE A 83 -10.46 4.50 8.22
C ILE A 83 -11.32 5.57 8.90
N ALA A 84 -11.54 5.44 10.21
CA ALA A 84 -12.30 6.41 10.99
C ALA A 84 -11.68 7.82 10.93
N ARG A 85 -10.34 7.93 10.98
CA ARG A 85 -9.63 9.22 10.80
C ARG A 85 -9.88 9.81 9.41
N ARG A 86 -9.87 9.01 8.35
CA ARG A 86 -10.16 9.48 6.98
C ARG A 86 -11.61 9.93 6.83
N LEU A 87 -12.57 9.17 7.37
CA LEU A 87 -13.99 9.54 7.38
C LEU A 87 -14.21 10.85 8.16
N LYS A 88 -13.58 11.01 9.32
CA LYS A 88 -13.62 12.25 10.10
C LYS A 88 -13.00 13.42 9.34
N LYS A 89 -11.88 13.21 8.65
CA LYS A 89 -11.23 14.23 7.80
C LYS A 89 -12.11 14.64 6.61
N ALA A 90 -12.80 13.69 5.98
CA ALA A 90 -13.75 13.96 4.89
C ALA A 90 -15.00 14.71 5.37
N GLY A 91 -15.52 14.37 6.56
CA GLY A 91 -16.62 15.11 7.18
C GLY A 91 -16.23 16.52 7.63
N ALA A 92 -14.99 16.71 8.10
CA ALA A 92 -14.48 18.02 8.49
C ALA A 92 -14.35 18.97 7.29
N SER A 93 -13.84 18.50 6.14
CA SER A 93 -13.74 19.32 4.92
C SER A 93 -15.11 19.74 4.37
N THR A 94 -16.13 18.91 4.55
CA THR A 94 -17.51 19.23 4.14
C THR A 94 -18.15 20.26 5.08
N ARG A 95 -17.87 20.18 6.39
CA ARG A 95 -18.39 21.13 7.39
C ARG A 95 -17.72 22.50 7.34
N GLU A 96 -16.47 22.58 6.87
CA GLU A 96 -15.77 23.86 6.66
C GLU A 96 -16.34 24.63 5.45
N ARG A 97 -16.64 23.91 4.36
CA ARG A 97 -17.27 24.51 3.16
C ARG A 97 -18.66 25.10 3.46
N SER A 98 -19.45 24.41 4.28
CA SER A 98 -20.78 24.87 4.71
C SER A 98 -20.73 26.13 5.59
N ARG A 99 -19.73 26.25 6.48
CA ARG A 99 -19.58 27.43 7.34
C ARG A 99 -19.10 28.67 6.58
N ASN A 100 -18.21 28.50 5.60
CA ASN A 100 -17.77 29.61 4.76
C ASN A 100 -18.87 30.10 3.80
N ALA A 101 -19.73 29.20 3.31
CA ALA A 101 -20.89 29.59 2.49
C ALA A 101 -21.96 30.37 3.29
N ALA A 102 -22.15 30.04 4.58
CA ALA A 102 -23.10 30.75 5.43
C ALA A 102 -22.61 32.14 5.89
N ALA A 103 -21.29 32.36 5.97
CA ALA A 103 -20.69 33.64 6.33
C ALA A 103 -20.64 34.64 5.15
N ALA A 104 -20.56 34.15 3.91
CA ALA A 104 -20.51 34.99 2.71
C ALA A 104 -21.88 35.56 2.26
N GLY A 105 -22.99 35.15 2.90
CA GLY A 105 -24.34 35.54 2.51
C GLY A 105 -24.97 36.70 3.29
N ARG A 106 -24.24 37.40 4.17
CA ARG A 106 -24.81 38.44 5.06
C ARG A 106 -24.18 39.83 4.96
N THR A 107 -23.48 40.15 3.88
CA THR A 107 -22.95 41.51 3.66
C THR A 107 -23.40 42.03 2.29
N ALA A 108 -24.69 42.32 2.16
CA ALA A 108 -25.20 43.26 1.19
C ALA A 108 -26.57 43.77 1.69
N VAL A 109 -26.83 45.06 1.45
CA VAL A 109 -28.01 45.85 1.83
C VAL A 109 -27.89 46.59 3.16
N THR A 110 -27.29 47.79 3.08
CA THR A 110 -27.88 48.98 3.70
C THR A 110 -27.53 50.18 2.81
N GLN A 111 -28.53 50.68 2.07
CA GLN A 111 -28.65 52.10 1.69
C GLN A 111 -29.67 52.70 2.64
#